data_AF-A0A6I3DXA7-F1
#
_entry.id   AF-A0A6I3DXA7-F1
#
_cell.length_a   1.000
_cell.length_b   1.000
_cell.length_c   1.000
_cell.angle_alpha   90.00
_cell.angle_beta   90.00
_cell.angle_gamma   90.00
#
_symmetry.space_group_name_H-M   'P 1'
#
loop_
_entity.id
_entity.type
_entity.pdbx_description
1 polymer ?
#
loop_
_entity_poly.entity_id
_entity_poly.type
_entity_poly.pdbx_seq_one_letter_code
_entity_poly.pdbx_strand_id
1 'polypeptide(L)'
;MAISVEVFDDRRNQLGEGPTSSGENNNHVQWCDIYGQAIRWRDIATGEIGEYKTSEPVGFQIPRTIGGEILGTANGPILRDKDG
;
A
#
# COMPACT_ATOMS: atom_id res chain seq x y z
N MET A 1 2.07 -19.03 24.65
CA MET A 1 1.57 -17.77 24.07
C MET A 1 0.48 -18.12 23.09
N ALA A 2 -0.70 -17.49 23.20
CA ALA A 2 -1.72 -17.58 22.16
C ALA A 2 -1.42 -16.49 21.12
N ILE A 3 -1.50 -16.83 19.83
CA ILE A 3 -1.45 -15.84 18.76
C ILE A 3 -2.84 -15.21 18.66
N SER A 4 -2.95 -13.90 18.86
CA SER A 4 -4.16 -13.12 18.56
C SER A 4 -4.07 -12.59 17.14
N VAL A 5 -5.15 -12.73 16.38
CA VAL A 5 -5.30 -12.16 15.04
C VAL A 5 -6.47 -11.20 15.07
N GLU A 6 -6.30 -10.03 14.46
CA GLU A 6 -7.35 -9.02 14.30
C GLU A 6 -7.48 -8.58 12.83
N VAL A 7 -8.61 -7.97 12.51
CA VAL A 7 -8.82 -7.36 11.20
C VAL A 7 -8.06 -6.03 11.18
N PHE A 8 -7.00 -5.97 10.38
CA PHE A 8 -6.17 -4.76 10.27
C PHE A 8 -6.84 -3.63 9.49
N ASP A 9 -7.70 -3.93 8.51
CA ASP A 9 -8.44 -2.94 7.72
C ASP A 9 -9.74 -3.57 7.21
N ASP A 10 -10.85 -2.86 7.28
CA ASP A 10 -12.17 -3.38 6.88
C ASP A 10 -12.37 -3.39 5.36
N ARG A 11 -11.52 -2.69 4.59
CA ARG A 11 -11.60 -2.68 3.12
C ARG A 11 -11.23 -4.06 2.58
N ARG A 12 -12.08 -4.58 1.70
CA ARG A 12 -11.86 -5.86 1.04
C ARG A 12 -11.05 -5.65 -0.24
N ASN A 13 -9.91 -6.33 -0.32
CA ASN A 13 -9.15 -6.42 -1.56
C ASN A 13 -9.77 -7.48 -2.49
N GLN A 14 -9.72 -7.26 -3.80
CA GLN A 14 -9.95 -8.34 -4.76
C GLN A 14 -8.76 -9.30 -4.78
N LEU A 15 -7.54 -8.76 -4.72
CA LEU A 15 -6.31 -9.51 -4.46
C LEU A 15 -5.31 -8.61 -3.71
N GLY A 16 -5.27 -8.72 -2.39
CA GLY A 16 -4.38 -7.92 -1.54
C GLY A 16 -2.98 -8.52 -1.48
N GLU A 17 -1.96 -7.71 -1.77
CA GLU A 17 -0.57 -8.15 -1.87
C GLU A 17 0.44 -7.06 -1.52
N GLY A 18 1.71 -7.48 -1.41
CA GLY A 18 2.86 -6.59 -1.34
C GLY A 18 2.91 -5.64 -0.13
N PRO A 19 2.56 -6.04 1.10
CA PRO A 19 2.59 -5.12 2.23
C PRO A 19 4.00 -4.54 2.46
N THR A 20 4.09 -3.23 2.63
CA THR A 20 5.31 -2.50 3.03
C THR A 20 5.02 -1.60 4.23
N SER A 21 6.04 -1.40 5.07
CA SER A 21 5.96 -0.51 6.24
C SER A 21 7.03 0.56 6.16
N SER A 22 6.67 1.82 6.39
CA SER A 22 7.57 2.96 6.24
C SER A 22 7.21 4.10 7.18
N GLY A 23 7.95 5.22 7.10
CA GLY A 23 7.74 6.38 7.96
C GLY A 23 8.28 6.21 9.38
N GLU A 24 7.86 7.11 10.27
CA GLU A 24 8.28 7.08 11.67
C GLU A 24 7.82 5.77 12.33
N ASN A 25 8.75 5.05 12.95
CA ASN A 25 8.51 3.76 13.60
C ASN A 25 7.86 2.68 12.71
N ASN A 26 7.93 2.83 11.38
CA ASN A 26 7.26 1.96 10.40
C ASN A 26 5.72 1.93 10.53
N ASN A 27 5.12 3.01 11.05
CA ASN A 27 3.68 3.08 11.29
C ASN A 27 2.84 3.16 10.00
N HIS A 28 3.42 3.64 8.89
CA HIS A 28 2.71 3.74 7.62
C HIS A 28 2.78 2.41 6.87
N VAL A 29 1.71 1.62 6.96
CA VAL A 29 1.58 0.33 6.26
C VAL A 29 0.80 0.53 4.98
N GLN A 30 1.40 0.15 3.84
CA GLN A 30 0.83 0.27 2.50
C GLN A 30 0.77 -1.11 1.82
N TRP A 31 -0.22 -1.35 0.97
CA TRP A 31 -0.36 -2.58 0.18
C TRP A 31 -1.09 -2.29 -1.13
N CYS A 32 -0.97 -3.19 -2.12
CA CYS A 32 -1.75 -3.12 -3.34
C CYS A 32 -2.98 -4.04 -3.27
N ASP A 33 -4.08 -3.59 -3.88
CA ASP A 33 -5.16 -4.44 -4.35
C ASP A 33 -4.96 -4.63 -5.86
N ILE A 34 -4.28 -5.70 -6.25
CA ILE A 34 -3.76 -5.89 -7.61
C ILE A 34 -4.89 -5.78 -8.63
N TYR A 35 -5.97 -6.55 -8.42
CA TYR A 35 -7.10 -6.58 -9.34
C TYR A 35 -8.13 -5.49 -9.06
N GLY A 36 -8.20 -4.96 -7.83
CA GLY A 36 -8.98 -3.77 -7.51
C GLY A 36 -8.33 -2.45 -7.96
N GLN A 37 -7.12 -2.52 -8.55
CA GLN A 37 -6.35 -1.40 -9.10
C GLN A 37 -6.26 -0.23 -8.12
N ALA A 38 -5.86 -0.54 -6.88
CA ALA A 38 -5.71 0.45 -5.83
C ALA A 38 -4.46 0.20 -5.01
N ILE A 39 -3.81 1.28 -4.59
CA ILE A 39 -2.85 1.25 -3.50
C ILE A 39 -3.56 1.78 -2.26
N ARG A 40 -3.50 1.02 -1.17
CA ARG A 40 -4.16 1.32 0.09
C ARG A 40 -3.12 1.43 1.19
N TRP A 41 -3.43 2.24 2.19
CA TRP A 41 -2.58 2.37 3.35
C TRP A 41 -3.39 2.65 4.61
N ARG A 42 -2.77 2.36 5.75
CA ARG A 42 -3.20 2.71 7.09
C ARG A 42 -1.99 3.12 7.91
N ASP A 43 -2.09 4.25 8.62
CA ASP A 43 -1.14 4.62 9.65
C ASP A 43 -1.58 4.01 10.99
N ILE A 44 -0.69 3.25 11.63
CA ILE A 44 -0.99 2.54 12.88
C ILE A 44 -1.11 3.52 14.06
N ALA A 45 -0.29 4.57 14.09
CA ALA A 45 -0.23 5.49 15.22
C ALA A 45 -1.39 6.48 15.22
N THR A 46 -1.79 6.98 14.04
CA THR A 46 -2.88 7.95 13.92
C THR A 46 -4.23 7.31 13.63
N GLY A 47 -4.23 6.09 13.08
CA GLY A 47 -5.42 5.43 12.58
C GLY A 47 -5.90 5.98 11.23
N GLU A 48 -5.15 6.89 10.60
CA GLU A 48 -5.49 7.44 9.30
C GLU A 48 -5.48 6.34 8.24
N ILE A 49 -6.47 6.35 7.35
CA ILE A 49 -6.62 5.41 6.25
C ILE A 49 -6.74 6.17 4.94
N GLY A 50 -6.12 5.64 3.89
CA GLY A 50 -6.21 6.24 2.57
C GLY A 50 -6.03 5.24 1.45
N GLU A 51 -6.41 5.66 0.24
CA GLU A 51 -6.16 4.92 -0.98
C GLU A 51 -6.03 5.85 -2.18
N TYR A 52 -5.39 5.36 -3.23
CA TYR A 52 -5.47 5.94 -4.57
C TYR A 52 -5.65 4.84 -5.61
N LYS A 53 -6.34 5.18 -6.71
CA LYS A 53 -6.54 4.26 -7.83
C LYS A 53 -5.35 4.28 -8.78
N THR A 54 -5.13 3.15 -9.43
CA THR A 54 -4.15 2.98 -10.50
C THR A 54 -4.89 2.72 -11.81
N SER A 55 -4.30 3.12 -12.94
CA SER A 55 -4.89 2.87 -14.27
C SER A 55 -4.74 1.41 -14.74
N GLU A 56 -3.83 0.67 -14.11
CA GLU A 56 -3.52 -0.73 -14.41
C GLU A 56 -3.22 -1.51 -13.12
N PRO A 57 -3.24 -2.86 -13.15
CA PRO A 57 -2.85 -3.68 -12.00
C PRO A 57 -1.41 -3.39 -11.54
N VAL A 58 -1.24 -3.20 -10.24
CA VAL A 58 0.07 -3.01 -9.60
C VAL A 58 0.35 -4.18 -8.68
N GLY A 59 1.45 -4.90 -8.95
CA GLY A 59 1.83 -6.09 -8.19
C GLY A 59 2.70 -5.80 -6.95
N PHE A 60 3.32 -4.63 -6.89
CA PHE A 60 4.04 -4.13 -5.72
C PHE A 60 4.20 -2.61 -5.76
N GLN A 61 4.47 -2.03 -4.60
CA GLN A 61 4.68 -0.62 -4.36
C GLN A 61 5.82 -0.47 -3.35
N ILE A 62 6.83 0.30 -3.72
CA ILE A 62 8.01 0.55 -2.87
C ILE A 62 8.08 2.05 -2.58
N PRO A 63 7.86 2.48 -1.33
CA PRO A 63 8.01 3.87 -0.94
C PRO A 63 9.43 4.38 -1.22
N ARG A 64 9.55 5.60 -1.76
CA ARG A 64 10.84 6.26 -1.99
C ARG A 64 11.22 7.12 -0.78
N THR A 65 12.52 7.24 -0.52
CA THR A 65 13.06 8.07 0.57
C THR A 65 12.76 9.56 0.44
N ILE A 66 12.48 10.03 -0.78
CA ILE A 66 12.15 11.43 -1.09
C ILE A 66 10.65 11.67 -1.31
N GLY A 67 9.80 10.70 -0.98
CA GLY A 67 8.36 10.75 -1.22
C GLY A 67 7.94 10.14 -2.57
N GLY A 68 6.66 9.77 -2.66
CA GLY A 68 6.14 8.96 -3.77
C GLY A 68 6.61 7.51 -3.72
N GLU A 69 6.39 6.78 -4.81
CA GLU A 69 6.56 5.32 -4.87
C GLU A 69 7.11 4.86 -6.22
N ILE A 70 7.75 3.68 -6.22
CA ILE A 70 7.93 2.88 -7.43
C ILE A 70 6.80 1.86 -7.47
N LEU A 71 6.03 1.84 -8.56
CA LEU A 71 4.93 0.90 -8.77
C LEU A 71 5.33 -0.15 -9.79
N GLY A 72 5.26 -1.42 -9.40
CA GLY A 72 5.50 -2.56 -10.29
C GLY A 72 4.27 -2.90 -11.09
N THR A 73 4.25 -2.50 -12.37
CA THR A 73 3.16 -2.84 -13.30
C THR A 73 3.53 -4.02 -14.19
N ALA A 74 2.55 -4.55 -14.94
CA ALA A 74 2.80 -5.57 -15.96
C ALA A 74 3.65 -5.04 -17.13
N ASN A 75 3.64 -3.71 -17.36
CA ASN A 75 4.37 -3.05 -18.43
C ASN A 75 5.76 -2.54 -17.99
N GLY A 76 6.17 -2.85 -16.76
CA GLY A 76 7.41 -2.40 -16.15
C GLY A 76 7.19 -1.46 -14.96
N PRO A 77 8.27 -1.14 -14.21
CA PRO A 77 8.16 -0.24 -13.09
C PRO A 77 7.92 1.19 -13.55
N ILE A 78 6.99 1.88 -12.88
CA ILE A 78 6.74 3.31 -13.07
C ILE A 78 7.02 4.08 -11.79
N LEU A 79 7.29 5.37 -11.95
CA LEU A 79 7.47 6.30 -10.85
C LEU A 79 6.16 7.03 -10.58
N ARG A 80 5.71 7.06 -9.32
CA ARG A 80 4.61 7.91 -8.85
C ARG A 80 5.16 8.96 -7.91
N ASP A 81 4.86 10.23 -8.16
CA ASP A 81 5.28 11.32 -7.28
C ASP A 81 4.34 11.47 -6.08
N LYS A 82 4.80 12.18 -5.05
CA LYS A 82 4.05 12.36 -3.80
C LYS A 82 2.62 12.85 -4.04
N ASP A 83 2.47 13.75 -5.01
CA ASP A 83 1.22 14.46 -5.30
C ASP A 83 0.35 13.77 -6.36
N GLY A 84 0.78 12.60 -6.87
CA GLY A 84 0.11 11.86 -7.93
C GLY A 84 0.82 12.00 -9.26
#